data_AF-D0UQ31-F1
#
_entry.id   AF-D0UQ31-F1
#
_cell.length_a   1.000
_cell.length_b   1.000
_cell.length_c   1.000
_cell.angle_alpha   90.00
_cell.angle_beta   90.00
_cell.angle_gamma   90.00
#
_symmetry.space_group_name_H-M   'P 1'
#
loop_
_entity.id
_entity.type
_entity.pdbx_description
1 polymer ?
#
loop_
_entity_poly.entity_id
_entity_poly.type
_entity_poly.pdbx_seq_one_letter_code
_entity_poly.pdbx_strand_id
1 'polypeptide(L)'
;ALAMMAHPTEAWRESHFKDIITKVANIELYYKAIQFYLDYKPMMLNDLLLVLAPRMDHTRAVNFFSKVGHLQLVKPYLRSVQNLNNKAVNEALNGLLIAEEDYNGLKTSIDAF
;
A
#
# COMPACT_ATOMS: atom_id res chain seq x y z
N ALA A 1 -11.00 -9.78 -14.24
CA ALA A 1 -10.36 -8.62 -13.59
C ALA A 1 -11.08 -7.31 -13.95
N LEU A 2 -11.12 -6.90 -15.23
CA LEU A 2 -11.76 -5.62 -15.64
C LEU A 2 -13.25 -5.51 -15.28
N ALA A 3 -14.04 -6.58 -15.43
CA ALA A 3 -15.48 -6.55 -15.11
C ALA A 3 -15.78 -6.31 -13.61
N MET A 4 -14.90 -6.74 -12.69
CA MET A 4 -15.09 -6.55 -11.25
C MET A 4 -14.84 -5.11 -10.80
N MET A 5 -14.10 -4.33 -11.59
CA MET A 5 -13.86 -2.91 -11.33
C MET A 5 -14.97 -2.01 -11.91
N ALA A 6 -15.81 -2.54 -12.80
CA ALA A 6 -16.90 -1.82 -13.45
C ALA A 6 -18.25 -1.96 -12.72
N HIS A 7 -18.45 -3.00 -11.91
CA HIS A 7 -19.70 -3.27 -11.18
C HIS A 7 -19.43 -3.60 -9.69
N PRO A 8 -19.26 -2.57 -8.83
CA PRO A 8 -18.82 -2.75 -7.44
C PRO A 8 -19.80 -3.51 -6.53
N THR A 9 -21.09 -3.50 -6.85
CA THR A 9 -22.17 -3.97 -5.97
C THR A 9 -22.61 -5.41 -6.18
N GLU A 10 -22.37 -6.04 -7.34
CA GLU A 10 -22.96 -7.36 -7.66
C GLU A 10 -21.97 -8.54 -7.73
N ALA A 11 -20.66 -8.29 -7.85
CA ALA A 11 -19.67 -9.36 -8.07
C ALA A 11 -18.46 -9.34 -7.13
N TRP A 12 -18.43 -8.45 -6.13
CA TRP A 12 -17.25 -8.28 -5.29
C TRP A 12 -17.14 -9.34 -4.18
N ARG A 13 -16.34 -10.39 -4.44
CA ARG A 13 -15.82 -11.29 -3.39
C ARG A 13 -14.36 -10.96 -3.14
N GLU A 14 -14.09 -10.39 -1.98
CA GLU A 14 -12.79 -9.80 -1.65
C GLU A 14 -11.63 -10.81 -1.73
N SER A 15 -11.78 -12.00 -1.14
CA SER A 15 -10.71 -13.02 -1.21
C SER A 15 -10.44 -13.44 -2.66
N HIS A 16 -11.51 -13.58 -3.46
CA HIS A 16 -11.42 -13.95 -4.86
C HIS A 16 -10.72 -12.87 -5.70
N PHE A 17 -10.95 -11.59 -5.39
CA PHE A 17 -10.23 -10.49 -6.03
C PHE A 17 -8.73 -10.54 -5.71
N LYS A 18 -8.36 -10.74 -4.42
CA LYS A 18 -6.96 -10.89 -3.99
C LYS A 18 -6.26 -12.08 -4.69
N ASP A 19 -6.96 -13.20 -4.84
CA ASP A 19 -6.45 -14.40 -5.53
C ASP A 19 -6.24 -14.19 -7.03
N ILE A 20 -7.06 -13.34 -7.67
CA ILE A 20 -6.93 -13.03 -9.09
C ILE A 20 -5.83 -12.00 -9.32
N ILE A 21 -5.84 -10.89 -8.56
CA ILE A 21 -4.94 -9.76 -8.81
C ILE A 21 -3.47 -10.15 -8.65
N THR A 22 -3.14 -11.04 -7.72
CA THR A 22 -1.78 -11.57 -7.55
C THR A 22 -1.24 -12.35 -8.75
N LYS A 23 -2.13 -12.95 -9.55
CA LYS A 23 -1.77 -13.75 -10.74
C LYS A 23 -1.60 -12.88 -11.99
N VAL A 24 -2.05 -11.63 -11.95
CA VAL A 24 -1.94 -10.71 -13.08
C VAL A 24 -0.50 -10.24 -13.23
N ALA A 25 0.08 -10.38 -14.43
CA ALA A 25 1.43 -9.94 -14.74
C ALA A 25 1.54 -8.43 -15.00
N ASN A 26 0.45 -7.78 -15.38
CA ASN A 26 0.43 -6.37 -15.68
C ASN A 26 0.33 -5.52 -14.40
N ILE A 27 1.45 -4.90 -14.03
CA ILE A 27 1.60 -4.05 -12.84
C ILE A 27 0.67 -2.83 -12.87
N GLU A 28 0.30 -2.30 -14.04
CA GLU A 28 -0.63 -1.17 -14.11
C GLU A 28 -2.03 -1.52 -13.58
N LEU A 29 -2.42 -2.79 -13.64
CA LEU A 29 -3.67 -3.24 -13.03
C LEU A 29 -3.61 -3.21 -11.50
N TYR A 30 -2.43 -3.28 -10.89
CA TYR A 30 -2.27 -3.16 -9.43
C TYR A 30 -2.55 -1.72 -9.00
N TYR A 31 -2.00 -0.73 -9.70
CA TYR A 31 -2.24 0.68 -9.40
C TYR A 31 -3.70 1.09 -9.63
N LYS A 32 -4.36 0.52 -10.65
CA LYS A 32 -5.81 0.68 -10.81
C LYS A 32 -6.60 0.07 -9.66
N ALA A 33 -6.18 -1.11 -9.16
CA ALA A 33 -6.83 -1.74 -8.01
C ALA A 33 -6.60 -0.93 -6.72
N ILE A 34 -5.39 -0.42 -6.52
CA ILE A 34 -5.04 0.46 -5.41
C ILE A 34 -5.90 1.71 -5.42
N GLN A 35 -6.04 2.38 -6.57
CA GLN A 35 -6.91 3.55 -6.72
C GLN A 35 -8.37 3.20 -6.38
N PHE A 36 -8.90 2.10 -6.93
CA PHE A 36 -10.26 1.64 -6.62
C PHE A 36 -10.47 1.39 -5.12
N TYR A 37 -9.52 0.74 -4.45
CA TYR A 37 -9.61 0.52 -3.01
C TYR A 37 -9.48 1.82 -2.22
N LEU A 38 -8.61 2.73 -2.65
CA LEU A 38 -8.45 4.03 -2.01
C LEU A 38 -9.76 4.84 -2.07
N ASP A 39 -10.44 4.83 -3.22
CA ASP A 39 -11.66 5.61 -3.44
C ASP A 39 -12.91 4.98 -2.78
N TYR A 40 -13.05 3.66 -2.83
CA TYR A 40 -14.29 2.98 -2.46
C TYR A 40 -14.20 2.08 -1.21
N LYS A 41 -12.99 1.63 -0.82
CA LYS A 41 -12.78 0.65 0.26
C LYS A 41 -11.48 0.91 1.05
N PRO A 42 -11.26 2.13 1.60
CA PRO A 42 -9.97 2.52 2.17
C PRO A 42 -9.52 1.64 3.35
N MET A 43 -10.47 1.13 4.14
CA MET A 43 -10.17 0.24 5.28
C MET A 43 -9.56 -1.10 4.86
N MET A 44 -9.74 -1.51 3.60
CA MET A 44 -9.28 -2.80 3.06
C MET A 44 -8.00 -2.64 2.22
N LEU A 45 -7.52 -1.41 2.06
CA LEU A 45 -6.39 -1.08 1.19
C LEU A 45 -5.09 -1.72 1.69
N ASN A 46 -4.83 -1.68 3.00
CA ASN A 46 -3.60 -2.25 3.56
C ASN A 46 -3.51 -3.75 3.31
N ASP A 47 -4.60 -4.49 3.46
CA ASP A 47 -4.61 -5.94 3.19
C ASP A 47 -4.34 -6.25 1.71
N LEU A 48 -4.85 -5.41 0.80
CA LEU A 48 -4.51 -5.53 -0.63
C LEU A 48 -3.01 -5.26 -0.85
N LEU A 49 -2.48 -4.18 -0.27
CA LEU A 49 -1.08 -3.80 -0.44
C LEU A 49 -0.12 -4.87 0.08
N LEU A 50 -0.44 -5.54 1.19
CA LEU A 50 0.35 -6.66 1.71
C LEU A 50 0.41 -7.83 0.73
N VAL A 51 -0.72 -8.16 0.11
CA VAL A 51 -0.80 -9.24 -0.88
C VAL A 51 -0.04 -8.89 -2.17
N LEU A 52 -0.02 -7.61 -2.55
CA LEU A 52 0.70 -7.15 -3.73
C LEU A 52 2.19 -6.87 -3.47
N ALA A 53 2.60 -6.69 -2.21
CA ALA A 53 3.94 -6.26 -1.81
C ALA A 53 5.09 -6.99 -2.53
N PRO A 54 5.08 -8.35 -2.69
CA PRO A 54 6.20 -9.06 -3.32
C PRO A 54 6.47 -8.69 -4.79
N ARG A 55 5.53 -8.03 -5.47
CA ARG A 55 5.61 -7.68 -6.89
C ARG A 55 5.50 -6.18 -7.14
N MET A 56 5.38 -5.37 -6.09
CA MET A 56 5.22 -3.93 -6.21
C MET A 56 6.56 -3.20 -6.22
N ASP A 57 6.62 -2.12 -7.00
CA ASP A 57 7.64 -1.10 -6.82
C ASP A 57 7.24 -0.20 -5.64
N HIS A 58 7.94 -0.36 -4.51
CA HIS A 58 7.67 0.36 -3.28
C HIS A 58 7.93 1.87 -3.40
N THR A 59 8.94 2.27 -4.17
CA THR A 59 9.27 3.68 -4.40
C THR A 59 8.13 4.36 -5.17
N ARG A 60 7.62 3.70 -6.22
CA ARG A 60 6.46 4.20 -6.99
C ARG A 60 5.19 4.25 -6.13
N ALA A 61 4.97 3.27 -5.25
CA ALA A 61 3.83 3.27 -4.33
C ALA A 61 3.89 4.43 -3.33
N VAL A 62 5.04 4.67 -2.70
CA VAL A 62 5.26 5.81 -1.79
C VAL A 62 5.00 7.13 -2.51
N ASN A 63 5.55 7.31 -3.71
CA ASN A 63 5.34 8.52 -4.51
C ASN A 63 3.87 8.73 -4.86
N PHE A 64 3.14 7.66 -5.18
CA PHE A 64 1.71 7.72 -5.42
C PHE A 64 0.95 8.18 -4.18
N PHE A 65 1.14 7.53 -3.03
CA PHE A 65 0.45 7.87 -1.78
C PHE A 65 0.81 9.25 -1.23
N SER A 66 2.05 9.69 -1.45
CA SER A 66 2.50 11.04 -1.13
C SER A 66 1.74 12.10 -1.94
N LYS A 67 1.62 11.89 -3.25
CA LYS A 67 0.90 12.81 -4.15
C LYS A 67 -0.59 12.93 -3.83
N VAL A 68 -1.23 11.82 -3.43
CA VAL A 68 -2.66 11.83 -3.07
C VAL A 68 -2.90 12.18 -1.60
N GLY A 69 -1.86 12.42 -0.80
CA GLY A 69 -1.99 12.82 0.61
C GLY A 69 -2.47 11.71 1.55
N HIS A 70 -2.30 10.44 1.19
CA HIS A 70 -2.80 9.28 1.94
C HIS A 70 -1.70 8.40 2.54
N LEU A 71 -0.48 8.93 2.73
CA LEU A 71 0.63 8.17 3.35
C LEU A 71 0.27 7.63 4.75
N GLN A 72 -0.45 8.42 5.56
CA GLN A 72 -0.88 8.00 6.89
C GLN A 72 -1.77 6.75 6.86
N LEU A 73 -2.67 6.65 5.87
CA LEU A 73 -3.57 5.50 5.71
C LEU A 73 -2.79 4.20 5.47
N VAL A 74 -1.66 4.27 4.77
CA VAL A 74 -0.86 3.10 4.37
C VAL A 74 0.34 2.86 5.29
N LYS A 75 0.40 3.50 6.46
CA LYS A 75 1.46 3.29 7.46
C LYS A 75 1.67 1.81 7.84
N PRO A 76 0.63 0.97 8.03
CA PRO A 76 0.82 -0.46 8.29
C PRO A 76 1.56 -1.17 7.17
N TYR A 77 1.22 -0.87 5.91
CA TYR A 77 1.96 -1.36 4.75
C TYR A 77 3.43 -0.90 4.76
N LEU A 78 3.71 0.39 5.02
CA LEU A 78 5.08 0.92 5.06
C LEU A 78 5.93 0.19 6.11
N ARG A 79 5.39 -0.06 7.31
CA ARG A 79 6.07 -0.85 8.34
C ARG A 79 6.36 -2.29 7.88
N SER A 80 5.42 -2.91 7.16
CA SER A 80 5.56 -4.31 6.72
C SER A 80 6.67 -4.53 5.68
N VAL A 81 6.97 -3.52 4.87
CA VAL A 81 7.98 -3.59 3.78
C VAL A 81 9.28 -2.85 4.12
N GLN A 82 9.36 -2.27 5.32
CA GLN A 82 10.54 -1.52 5.76
C GLN A 82 11.81 -2.38 5.79
N ASN A 83 11.65 -3.68 6.08
CA ASN A 83 12.74 -4.66 6.08
C ASN A 83 13.47 -4.82 4.74
N LEU A 84 12.89 -4.33 3.65
CA LEU A 84 13.53 -4.29 2.33
C LEU A 84 14.56 -3.15 2.21
N ASN A 85 14.69 -2.32 3.25
CA ASN A 85 15.55 -1.14 3.32
C ASN A 85 15.42 -0.23 2.09
N ASN A 86 14.18 0.00 1.66
CA ASN A 86 13.90 0.92 0.57
C ASN A 86 13.92 2.36 1.09
N LYS A 87 14.80 3.20 0.54
CA LYS A 87 14.97 4.60 0.94
C LYS A 87 13.66 5.39 0.99
N ALA A 88 12.80 5.29 -0.03
CA ALA A 88 11.55 6.04 -0.08
C ALA A 88 10.57 5.58 1.01
N VAL A 89 10.54 4.28 1.32
CA VAL A 89 9.73 3.73 2.42
C VAL A 89 10.24 4.25 3.76
N ASN A 90 11.55 4.21 4.00
CA ASN A 90 12.15 4.69 5.26
C ASN A 90 11.90 6.18 5.47
N GLU A 91 12.15 7.00 4.45
CA GLU A 91 11.91 8.45 4.51
C GLU A 91 10.44 8.77 4.78
N ALA A 92 9.53 8.10 4.07
CA ALA A 92 8.10 8.29 4.28
C ALA A 92 7.68 7.88 5.68
N LEU A 93 8.05 6.68 6.14
CA LEU A 93 7.68 6.17 7.46
C LEU A 93 8.26 7.05 8.58
N ASN A 94 9.53 7.43 8.48
CA ASN A 94 10.18 8.33 9.45
C ASN A 94 9.47 9.69 9.50
N GLY A 95 9.10 10.24 8.34
CA GLY A 95 8.31 11.48 8.26
C GLY A 95 6.96 11.37 9.00
N LEU A 96 6.26 10.25 8.87
CA LEU A 96 5.01 10.01 9.60
C LEU A 96 5.25 9.90 11.12
N LEU A 97 6.29 9.17 11.54
CA LEU A 97 6.63 9.01 12.96
C LEU A 97 7.02 10.35 13.60
N ILE A 98 7.75 11.21 12.88
CA ILE A 98 8.07 12.57 13.32
C ILE A 98 6.80 13.40 13.49
N ALA A 99 5.89 13.36 12.51
CA ALA A 99 4.64 14.12 12.55
C ALA A 99 3.69 13.66 13.67
N GLU A 100 3.81 12.41 14.10
CA GLU A 100 3.04 11.81 15.20
C GLU A 100 3.75 11.92 16.57
N GLU A 101 4.94 12.52 16.63
CA GLU A 101 5.77 12.60 17.84
C GLU A 101 6.16 11.22 18.42
N ASP A 102 6.17 10.17 17.59
CA ASP A 102 6.58 8.81 17.96
C ASP A 102 8.11 8.65 17.88
N TYR A 103 8.80 9.28 18.84
CA TYR A 103 10.27 9.23 18.91
C TYR A 103 10.83 7.83 19.15
N ASN A 104 10.09 6.98 19.86
CA ASN A 104 10.50 5.60 20.11
C ASN A 104 10.44 4.78 18.82
N GLY A 105 9.33 4.88 18.08
CA GLY A 105 9.18 4.25 16.78
C GLY A 105 10.23 4.75 15.78
N LEU A 106 10.50 6.06 15.76
CA LEU A 106 11.53 6.66 14.90
C LEU A 106 12.93 6.11 15.21
N LYS A 107 13.27 6.00 16.50
CA LYS A 107 14.56 5.44 16.90
C LYS A 107 14.72 3.99 16.45
N THR A 108 13.72 3.14 16.71
CA THR A 108 13.73 1.75 16.25
C THR A 108 13.82 1.64 14.72
N SER A 109 13.14 2.54 14.01
CA SER A 109 13.16 2.62 12.56
C SER A 109 14.56 2.86 12.01
N ILE A 110 15.27 3.86 12.55
CA ILE A 110 16.63 4.27 12.11
C ILE A 110 17.69 3.26 12.55
N ASP A 111 17.59 2.73 13.78
CA ASP A 111 18.57 1.79 14.30
C ASP A 111 18.58 0.46 13.52
N ALA A 112 17.45 0.11 12.88
CA ALA A 112 17.27 -1.15 12.18
C ALA A 112 17.53 -1.10 10.66
N PHE A 113 17.36 0.06 9.99
CA PHE A 113 17.33 0.17 8.53
C PHE A 113 18.00 1.45 8.00
#